data_AF-A0A3P1AXT2-F1
#
_entry.id   AF-A0A3P1AXT2-F1
#
_cell.length_a   1.000
_cell.length_b   1.000
_cell.length_c   1.000
_cell.angle_alpha   90.00
_cell.angle_beta   90.00
_cell.angle_gamma   90.00
#
_symmetry.space_group_name_H-M   'P 1'
#
loop_
_entity.id
_entity.type
_entity.pdbx_description
1 polymer ?
#
loop_
_entity_poly.entity_id
_entity_poly.type
_entity_poly.pdbx_seq_one_letter_code
_entity_poly.pdbx_strand_id
1 'polypeptide(L)'
;MISKKFLIVSLLTIVLFNNNCYAEGQAGISDIINFTNSVFIVVQILVFTLLGGIIFRFILKKFKPEISDRNVIAFTASFLLTLLIMVITENK
;
A
#
# COMPACT_ATOMS: atom_id res chain seq x y z
N MET A 1 10.51 -27.17 49.46
CA MET A 1 9.88 -25.85 49.68
C MET A 1 10.46 -24.89 48.64
N ILE A 2 9.69 -24.50 47.62
CA ILE A 2 10.19 -23.58 46.58
C ILE A 2 10.35 -22.20 47.22
N SER A 3 11.53 -21.59 47.08
CA SER A 3 11.81 -20.24 47.57
C SER A 3 10.89 -19.24 46.87
N LYS A 4 10.29 -18.31 47.62
CA LYS A 4 9.49 -17.21 47.05
C LYS A 4 10.24 -16.45 45.95
N LYS A 5 11.57 -16.34 46.06
CA LYS A 5 12.43 -15.72 45.04
C LYS A 5 12.41 -16.48 43.71
N PHE A 6 12.45 -17.82 43.76
CA PHE A 6 12.37 -18.66 42.56
C PHE A 6 11.02 -18.52 41.87
N LEU A 7 9.94 -18.48 42.65
CA LEU A 7 8.58 -18.33 42.12
C LEU A 7 8.37 -16.98 41.42
N ILE A 8 8.93 -15.89 41.96
CA ILE A 8 8.91 -14.56 41.34
C ILE A 8 9.69 -14.53 40.02
N VAL A 9 10.89 -15.13 39.97
CA VAL A 9 11.70 -15.18 38.76
C VAL A 9 10.99 -15.97 37.65
N SER A 10 10.37 -17.10 37.99
CA SER A 10 9.61 -17.89 37.02
C SER A 10 8.39 -17.13 36.47
N LEU A 11 7.64 -16.43 37.33
CA LEU A 11 6.52 -15.58 36.89
C LEU A 11 6.98 -14.45 35.97
N LEU A 12 8.07 -13.76 36.32
CA LEU A 12 8.63 -12.68 35.49
C LEU A 12 9.03 -13.21 34.11
N THR A 13 9.65 -14.40 34.06
CA THR A 13 10.06 -15.04 32.80
C THR A 13 8.86 -15.36 31.92
N ILE A 14 7.78 -15.89 32.49
CA ILE A 14 6.53 -16.18 31.77
C ILE A 14 5.90 -14.90 31.20
N VAL A 15 5.85 -13.82 31.99
CA VAL A 15 5.30 -12.53 31.54
C VAL A 15 6.14 -11.95 30.39
N LEU A 16 7.47 -11.99 30.50
CA LEU A 16 8.37 -11.52 29.45
C LEU A 16 8.23 -12.33 28.16
N PHE A 17 8.14 -13.66 28.26
CA PHE A 17 7.94 -14.54 27.11
C PHE A 17 6.60 -14.27 26.41
N ASN A 18 5.51 -14.16 27.17
CA ASN A 18 4.20 -13.83 26.61
C ASN A 18 4.20 -12.47 25.92
N ASN A 19 4.78 -11.44 26.53
CA ASN A 19 4.88 -10.11 25.92
C ASN A 19 5.68 -10.14 24.61
N ASN A 20 6.74 -10.95 24.54
CA ASN A 20 7.52 -11.11 23.32
C ASN A 20 6.71 -11.80 22.21
N CYS A 21 5.96 -12.87 22.53
CA CYS A 21 5.07 -13.51 21.57
C CYS A 21 3.94 -12.58 21.09
N TYR A 22 3.38 -11.73 21.97
CA TYR A 22 2.43 -10.70 21.57
C TYR A 22 3.04 -9.67 20.63
N ALA A 23 4.27 -9.21 20.91
CA ALA A 23 4.99 -8.27 20.07
C ALA A 23 5.33 -8.88 18.69
N GLU A 24 5.79 -10.13 18.64
CA GLU A 24 6.04 -10.87 17.40
C GLU A 24 4.75 -11.08 16.60
N GLY A 25 3.65 -11.43 17.26
CA GLY A 25 2.33 -11.54 16.63
C GLY A 25 1.85 -10.22 16.04
N GLN A 26 2.03 -9.11 16.77
CA GLN A 26 1.68 -7.77 16.29
C GLN A 26 2.57 -7.33 15.12
N ALA A 27 3.86 -7.63 15.16
CA ALA A 27 4.80 -7.36 14.06
C ALA A 27 4.40 -8.14 12.80
N GLY A 28 4.11 -9.44 12.92
CA GLY A 28 3.66 -10.26 11.79
C GLY A 28 2.35 -9.77 11.17
N ILE A 29 1.38 -9.33 11.99
CA ILE A 29 0.14 -8.72 11.48
C ILE A 29 0.44 -7.39 10.77
N SER A 30 1.33 -6.56 11.33
CA SER A 30 1.73 -5.30 10.72
C SER A 30 2.35 -5.50 9.34
N ASP A 31 3.19 -6.52 9.18
CA ASP A 31 3.82 -6.83 7.89
C ASP A 31 2.79 -7.26 6.83
N ILE A 32 1.81 -8.07 7.22
CA ILE A 32 0.72 -8.48 6.33
C ILE A 32 -0.14 -7.28 5.91
N ILE A 33 -0.44 -6.38 6.85
CA ILE A 33 -1.19 -5.14 6.56
C ILE A 33 -0.41 -4.26 5.60
N ASN A 34 0.89 -4.06 5.83
CA ASN A 34 1.76 -3.27 4.96
C ASN A 34 1.86 -3.86 3.55
N PHE A 35 1.98 -5.17 3.43
CA PHE A 35 1.97 -5.86 2.14
C PHE A 35 0.63 -5.67 1.43
N THR A 36 -0.47 -5.87 2.13
CA THR A 36 -1.84 -5.70 1.59
C THR A 36 -2.04 -4.27 1.11
N ASN A 37 -1.66 -3.27 1.91
CA ASN A 37 -1.73 -1.86 1.53
C ASN A 37 -0.89 -1.55 0.28
N SER A 38 0.32 -2.11 0.21
CA SER A 38 1.18 -1.94 -0.97
C SER A 38 0.53 -2.49 -2.24
N VAL A 39 -0.11 -3.67 -2.17
CA VAL A 39 -0.88 -4.24 -3.28
C VAL A 39 -2.06 -3.34 -3.65
N PHE A 40 -2.81 -2.82 -2.66
CA PHE A 40 -3.93 -1.92 -2.90
C PHE A 40 -3.50 -0.63 -3.62
N ILE A 41 -2.37 -0.04 -3.25
CA ILE A 41 -1.82 1.15 -3.92
C ILE A 41 -1.54 0.85 -5.40
N VAL A 42 -0.88 -0.28 -5.70
CA VAL A 42 -0.59 -0.69 -7.09
C VAL A 42 -1.88 -0.90 -7.88
N VAL A 43 -2.88 -1.57 -7.29
CA VAL A 43 -4.18 -1.78 -7.94
C VAL A 43 -4.89 -0.46 -8.21
N GLN A 44 -4.88 0.48 -7.26
CA GLN A 44 -5.46 1.81 -7.47
C GLN A 44 -4.79 2.55 -8.62
N ILE A 45 -3.45 2.55 -8.69
CA ILE A 45 -2.70 3.18 -9.78
C ILE A 45 -3.16 2.61 -11.13
N LEU A 46 -3.26 1.28 -11.24
CA LEU A 46 -3.70 0.61 -12.47
C LEU A 46 -5.13 1.00 -12.85
N VAL A 47 -6.07 0.96 -11.90
CA VAL A 47 -7.49 1.28 -12.14
C VAL A 47 -7.66 2.73 -12.60
N PHE A 48 -7.06 3.69 -11.90
CA PHE A 48 -7.15 5.11 -12.27
C PHE A 48 -6.46 5.40 -13.60
N THR A 49 -5.32 4.76 -13.87
CA THR A 49 -4.62 4.88 -15.16
C THR A 49 -5.49 4.34 -16.31
N LEU A 50 -6.18 3.22 -16.10
CA LEU A 50 -7.07 2.64 -17.11
C LEU A 50 -8.26 3.54 -17.40
N LEU A 51 -8.96 4.00 -16.36
CA LEU A 51 -10.13 4.86 -16.48
C LEU A 51 -9.76 6.22 -17.11
N GLY A 52 -8.74 6.88 -16.58
CA GLY A 52 -8.28 8.17 -17.11
C GLY A 52 -7.70 8.05 -18.52
N GLY A 53 -6.99 6.96 -18.83
CA GLY A 53 -6.45 6.69 -20.15
C GLY A 53 -7.55 6.54 -21.21
N ILE A 54 -8.66 5.88 -20.89
CA ILE A 54 -9.84 5.81 -21.75
C ILE A 54 -10.39 7.22 -22.02
N ILE A 55 -10.58 8.02 -20.96
CA ILE A 55 -11.10 9.40 -21.08
C ILE A 55 -10.18 10.25 -21.95
N PHE A 56 -8.87 10.24 -21.69
CA PHE A 56 -7.89 10.98 -22.49
C PHE A 56 -7.82 10.51 -23.94
N ARG A 57 -7.96 9.20 -24.19
CA ARG A 57 -8.04 8.66 -25.55
C ARG A 57 -9.25 9.21 -26.29
N PHE A 58 -10.42 9.28 -25.65
CA PHE A 58 -11.62 9.89 -26.23
C PHE A 58 -11.43 11.37 -26.53
N ILE A 59 -10.84 12.13 -25.60
CA ILE A 59 -10.52 13.54 -25.78
C ILE A 59 -9.56 13.72 -26.96
N LEU A 60 -8.43 13.01 -26.97
CA LEU A 60 -7.44 13.08 -28.05
C LEU A 60 -8.05 12.67 -29.39
N LYS A 61 -8.94 11.68 -29.42
CA LYS A 61 -9.65 11.29 -30.65
C LYS A 61 -10.53 12.42 -31.19
N LYS A 62 -11.15 13.21 -30.31
CA LYS A 62 -12.02 14.32 -30.70
C LYS A 62 -11.22 15.53 -31.20
N PHE A 63 -10.12 15.88 -30.52
CA PHE A 63 -9.37 17.12 -30.81
C PHE A 63 -8.20 16.95 -31.77
N LYS A 64 -7.57 15.77 -31.83
CA LYS A 64 -6.41 15.48 -32.68
C LYS A 64 -6.47 14.04 -33.24
N PRO A 65 -7.32 13.80 -34.26
CA PRO A 65 -7.57 12.46 -34.79
C PRO A 65 -6.40 11.86 -35.58
N GLU A 66 -5.38 12.64 -35.93
CA GLU A 66 -4.24 12.22 -36.75
C GLU A 66 -3.11 11.55 -35.96
N ILE A 67 -3.14 11.63 -34.62
CA ILE A 67 -2.09 11.05 -33.77
C ILE A 67 -2.11 9.52 -33.87
N SER A 68 -1.00 8.94 -34.35
CA SER A 68 -0.76 7.49 -34.48
C SER A 68 -0.70 6.78 -33.12
N ASP A 69 0.06 7.34 -32.17
CA ASP A 69 0.35 6.70 -30.87
C ASP A 69 -0.58 7.16 -29.75
N ARG A 70 -1.83 7.45 -30.11
CA ARG A 70 -2.83 8.04 -29.21
C ARG A 70 -3.03 7.25 -27.92
N ASN A 71 -3.02 5.92 -28.02
CA ASN A 71 -3.23 5.07 -26.85
C ASN A 71 -2.07 5.25 -25.88
N VAL A 72 -0.82 5.11 -26.34
CA VAL A 72 0.37 5.26 -25.50
C VAL A 72 0.35 6.62 -24.82
N ILE A 73 0.15 7.71 -25.58
CA ILE A 73 0.10 9.07 -25.03
C ILE A 73 -1.01 9.22 -23.99
N ALA A 74 -2.22 8.72 -24.26
CA ALA A 74 -3.35 8.83 -23.34
C ALA A 74 -3.11 8.08 -22.02
N PHE A 75 -2.63 6.84 -22.10
CA PHE A 75 -2.36 6.02 -20.91
C PHE A 75 -1.14 6.51 -20.13
N THR A 76 -0.10 7.00 -20.80
CA THR A 76 1.06 7.63 -20.13
C THR A 76 0.66 8.92 -19.44
N ALA A 77 -0.13 9.79 -20.09
CA ALA A 77 -0.63 11.00 -19.46
C ALA A 77 -1.52 10.70 -18.25
N SER A 78 -2.38 9.69 -18.36
CA SER A 78 -3.21 9.25 -17.23
C SER A 78 -2.37 8.71 -16.08
N PHE A 79 -1.35 7.90 -16.37
CA PHE A 79 -0.45 7.35 -15.36
C PHE A 79 0.28 8.45 -14.59
N LEU A 80 0.85 9.42 -15.32
CA LEU A 80 1.54 10.56 -14.72
C LEU A 80 0.59 11.42 -13.87
N LEU A 81 -0.65 11.63 -14.32
CA LEU A 81 -1.65 12.35 -13.57
C LEU A 81 -2.03 11.61 -12.28
N THR A 82 -2.23 10.29 -12.33
CA THR A 82 -2.53 9.47 -11.16
C THR A 82 -1.41 9.54 -10.13
N LEU A 83 -0.14 9.43 -10.55
CA LEU A 83 1.01 9.59 -9.65
C LEU A 83 1.05 10.98 -9.02
N LEU A 84 0.83 12.04 -9.81
CA LEU A 84 0.81 13.41 -9.31
C LEU A 84 -0.26 13.60 -8.22
N ILE A 85 -1.48 13.09 -8.45
CA ILE A 85 -2.58 13.17 -7.48
C ILE A 85 -2.22 12.41 -6.20
N MET A 86 -1.65 11.21 -6.30
CA MET A 86 -1.19 10.45 -5.14
C MET A 86 -0.17 11.23 -4.32
N VAL A 87 0.87 11.76 -4.96
CA VAL A 87 1.93 12.54 -4.26
C VAL A 87 1.36 13.79 -3.59
N ILE A 88 0.42 14.50 -4.23
CA ILE A 88 -0.21 15.68 -3.64
C ILE A 88 -1.09 15.30 -2.44
N THR A 89 -1.74 14.14 -2.50
CA THR A 89 -2.65 13.68 -1.45
C THR A 89 -1.89 13.13 -0.25
N GLU A 90 -0.77 12.46 -0.46
CA GLU A 90 0.10 11.95 0.62
C GLU A 90 0.81 13.07 1.39
N ASN A 91 1.10 14.20 0.73
CA ASN A 91 1.72 15.37 1.35
C ASN A 91 0.75 16.32 2.09
N LYS A 92 -0.54 15.97 2.19
CA LYS A 92 -1.56 16.73 2.93
C LYS A 92 -1.92 16.05 4.24
#